data_AF-A0A7S1F130-F1
#
_entry.id   AF-A0A7S1F130-F1
#
_cell.length_a   1.000
_cell.length_b   1.000
_cell.length_c   1.000
_cell.angle_alpha   90.00
_cell.angle_beta   90.00
_cell.angle_gamma   90.00
#
_symmetry.space_group_name_H-M   'P 1'
#
loop_
_entity.id
_entity.type
_entity.pdbx_description
1 polymer ?
#
loop_
_entity_poly.entity_id
_entity_poly.type
_entity_poly.pdbx_seq_one_letter_code
_entity_poly.pdbx_strand_id
1 'polypeptide(L)'
;ADPESKLANGALHSFLVSAASSAEPVPTPVRTGSTGSSPTPGPASGSIDFDTQMPFGELEPFGREDTAQELTEQSVKESDGMVDQLERAEVSEEKRAVFRALTRLRGEAITSFDGIARSQTGNIDQYSKTNKWRQTHPLHHLANEEADVSKWAFPDAADF
;
A
#
# COMPACT_ATOMS: atom_id res chain seq x y z
N ALA A 1 14.29 -17.28 7.86
CA ALA A 1 14.66 -15.92 7.41
C ALA A 1 16.11 -15.99 6.98
N ASP A 2 16.41 -15.64 5.74
CA ASP A 2 17.77 -15.75 5.23
C ASP A 2 18.72 -14.80 5.98
N PRO A 3 19.83 -15.31 6.55
CA PRO A 3 20.78 -14.50 7.32
C PRO A 3 21.54 -13.47 6.46
N GLU A 4 21.51 -13.64 5.13
CA GLU A 4 22.15 -12.78 4.12
C GLU A 4 21.15 -11.82 3.44
N SER A 5 19.98 -11.57 4.06
CA SER A 5 19.01 -10.63 3.51
C SER A 5 19.49 -9.18 3.73
N LYS A 6 19.45 -8.36 2.67
CA LYS A 6 19.73 -6.90 2.75
C LYS A 6 18.82 -6.16 3.73
N LEU A 7 17.69 -6.76 4.12
CA LEU A 7 16.79 -6.25 5.16
C LEU A 7 17.29 -6.54 6.58
N ALA A 8 18.10 -7.59 6.77
CA ALA A 8 18.64 -7.97 8.07
C ALA A 8 19.88 -7.15 8.44
N ASN A 9 20.77 -6.89 7.47
CA ASN A 9 22.07 -6.25 7.74
C ASN A 9 22.30 -4.91 7.01
N GLY A 10 21.31 -4.43 6.24
CA GLY A 10 21.43 -3.20 5.46
C GLY A 10 21.11 -1.92 6.24
N ALA A 11 21.41 -0.77 5.63
CA ALA A 11 21.15 0.56 6.20
C ALA A 11 19.67 0.81 6.58
N LEU A 12 18.73 0.01 6.07
CA LEU A 12 17.30 0.09 6.42
C LEU A 12 16.98 -0.58 7.77
N HIS A 13 17.85 -1.46 8.29
CA HIS A 13 17.66 -2.11 9.59
C HIS A 13 17.79 -1.11 10.74
N SER A 14 18.72 -0.15 10.66
CA SER A 14 18.88 0.89 11.69
C SER A 14 17.66 1.82 11.77
N PHE A 15 17.01 2.11 10.64
CA PHE A 15 15.75 2.88 10.63
C PHE A 15 14.58 2.11 11.25
N LEU A 16 14.48 0.81 11.02
CA LEU A 16 13.43 -0.04 11.62
C LEU A 16 13.64 -0.23 13.13
N VAL A 17 14.88 -0.42 13.57
CA VAL A 17 15.21 -0.54 15.01
C VAL A 17 15.01 0.79 15.75
N SER A 18 15.32 1.93 15.12
CA SER A 18 15.08 3.25 15.72
C SER A 18 13.60 3.58 15.89
N ALA A 19 12.71 3.02 15.05
CA ALA A 19 11.27 3.20 15.18
C ALA A 19 10.65 2.33 16.30
N ALA A 20 11.31 1.26 16.72
CA ALA A 20 10.81 0.35 17.75
C ALA A 20 11.18 0.77 19.18
N SER A 21 12.13 1.71 19.36
CA SER A 21 12.63 2.12 20.69
C SER A 21 12.06 3.44 21.23
N SER A 22 11.22 4.16 20.47
CA SER A 22 10.59 5.42 20.92
C SER A 22 9.07 5.31 21.13
N ALA A 23 8.58 4.12 21.49
CA ALA A 23 7.22 3.97 21.97
C ALA A 23 7.19 4.13 23.50
N GLU A 24 7.35 5.36 23.98
CA GLU A 24 6.98 5.69 25.36
C GLU A 24 5.44 5.69 25.51
N PRO A 25 4.90 5.16 26.61
CA PRO A 25 3.47 5.19 26.87
C PRO A 25 3.03 6.62 27.23
N VAL A 26 2.17 7.18 26.38
CA VAL A 26 1.45 8.44 26.59
C VAL A 26 0.71 8.41 27.94
N PRO A 27 1.00 9.31 28.90
CA PRO A 27 0.16 9.45 30.08
C PRO A 27 -1.15 10.15 29.70
N THR A 28 -2.26 9.47 29.98
CA THR A 28 -3.62 10.01 29.87
C THR A 28 -3.86 11.04 30.98
N PRO A 29 -4.49 12.21 30.71
CA PRO A 29 -4.87 13.12 31.78
C PRO A 29 -6.10 12.56 32.50
N VAL A 30 -5.87 11.88 33.63
CA VAL A 30 -6.93 11.53 34.59
C VAL A 30 -7.36 12.80 35.32
N ARG A 31 -8.58 13.24 35.02
CA ARG A 31 -9.31 14.28 35.74
C ARG A 31 -9.71 13.76 37.12
N THR A 32 -8.87 14.01 38.12
CA THR A 32 -9.20 13.78 39.54
C THR A 32 -9.87 15.03 40.08
N GLY A 33 -11.10 14.87 40.59
CA GLY A 33 -11.91 15.93 41.16
C GLY A 33 -11.21 16.63 42.32
N SER A 34 -11.08 17.96 42.17
CA SER A 34 -10.75 18.88 43.24
C SER A 34 -11.81 18.81 44.32
N THR A 35 -11.39 18.36 45.51
CA THR A 35 -12.14 18.44 46.76
C THR A 35 -12.48 19.90 47.03
N GLY A 36 -13.75 20.26 46.93
CA GLY A 36 -14.24 21.57 47.33
C GLY A 36 -14.07 21.78 48.83
N SER A 37 -13.06 22.54 49.22
CA SER A 37 -13.02 23.20 50.53
C SER A 37 -13.88 24.47 50.44
N SER A 38 -15.05 24.40 51.05
CA SER A 38 -15.89 25.56 51.38
C SER A 38 -15.16 26.49 52.35
N PRO A 39 -15.02 27.79 52.08
CA PRO A 39 -14.69 28.76 53.12
C PRO A 39 -15.99 29.34 53.71
N THR A 40 -16.16 29.14 55.02
CA THR A 40 -17.16 29.79 55.87
C THR A 40 -17.04 31.32 55.78
N PRO A 41 -18.14 32.10 55.69
CA PRO A 41 -18.06 33.56 55.70
C PRO A 41 -17.99 34.06 57.15
N GLY A 42 -16.83 34.60 57.55
CA GLY A 42 -16.68 35.42 58.76
C GLY A 42 -16.51 36.88 58.35
N PRO A 43 -17.20 37.85 58.98
CA PRO A 43 -17.14 39.24 58.58
C PRO A 43 -15.89 39.90 59.17
N ALA A 44 -14.92 40.20 58.33
CA ALA A 44 -13.82 41.08 58.69
C ALA A 44 -13.58 42.05 57.54
N SER A 45 -13.99 43.28 57.77
CA SER A 45 -13.67 44.45 56.97
C SER A 45 -12.14 44.57 56.84
N GLY A 46 -11.61 44.16 55.70
CA GLY A 46 -10.22 44.28 55.33
C GLY A 46 -10.16 44.51 53.84
N SER A 47 -9.68 45.68 53.44
CA SER A 47 -9.42 46.05 52.05
C SER A 47 -8.72 44.91 51.30
N ILE A 48 -9.31 44.49 50.18
CA ILE A 48 -8.67 43.57 49.24
C ILE A 48 -7.43 44.30 48.70
N ASP A 49 -6.26 43.87 49.16
CA ASP A 49 -4.97 44.35 48.68
C ASP A 49 -4.77 43.78 47.27
N PHE A 50 -5.16 44.57 46.27
CA PHE A 50 -4.84 44.27 44.89
C PHE A 50 -3.33 44.45 44.73
N ASP A 51 -2.60 43.35 44.72
CA ASP A 51 -1.19 43.35 44.32
C ASP A 51 -1.11 43.70 42.82
N THR A 52 -1.11 45.01 42.54
CA THR A 52 -0.91 45.60 41.22
C THR A 52 0.56 45.65 40.80
N GLN A 53 1.49 44.98 41.52
CA GLN A 53 2.86 44.80 41.06
C GLN A 53 2.99 43.64 40.08
N MET A 54 2.12 43.57 39.08
CA MET A 54 2.53 42.92 37.84
C MET A 54 3.57 43.85 37.21
N PRO A 55 4.69 43.33 36.67
CA PRO A 55 5.77 44.13 36.09
C PRO A 55 5.33 44.74 34.76
N PHE A 56 4.39 45.70 34.81
CA PHE A 56 3.83 46.41 33.65
C PHE A 56 4.85 47.35 32.96
N GLY A 57 6.11 47.36 33.42
CA GLY A 57 7.19 48.20 32.87
C GLY A 57 8.11 47.51 31.87
N GLU A 58 8.08 46.18 31.76
CA GLU A 58 8.87 45.40 30.77
C GLU A 58 8.02 44.88 29.60
N LEU A 59 6.69 45.06 29.65
CA LEU A 59 5.85 44.81 28.49
C LEU A 59 5.96 45.98 27.53
N GLU A 60 6.45 45.71 26.32
CA GLU A 60 6.37 46.68 25.24
C GLU A 60 4.91 47.13 25.03
N PRO A 61 4.65 48.42 24.78
CA PRO A 61 3.31 48.92 24.56
C PRO A 61 2.64 48.17 23.42
N PHE A 62 1.41 47.69 23.64
CA PHE A 62 0.61 47.07 22.58
C PHE A 62 0.40 48.06 21.42
N GLY A 63 0.60 47.61 20.18
CA GLY A 63 0.37 48.42 18.98
C GLY A 63 1.58 49.17 18.44
N ARG A 64 2.82 48.72 18.74
CA ARG A 64 3.99 49.14 17.95
C ARG A 64 3.87 48.56 16.54
N GLU A 65 4.17 49.36 15.54
CA GLU A 65 4.12 48.97 14.12
C GLU A 65 5.04 47.77 13.84
N ASP A 66 6.21 47.73 14.49
CA ASP A 66 7.20 46.66 14.35
C ASP A 66 6.67 45.28 14.78
N THR A 67 5.96 45.19 15.91
CA THR A 67 5.42 43.91 16.41
C THR A 67 4.19 43.47 15.62
N ALA A 68 3.37 44.41 15.16
CA ALA A 68 2.27 44.11 14.26
C ALA A 68 2.77 43.61 12.89
N GLN A 69 3.87 44.18 12.38
CA GLN A 69 4.50 43.73 11.14
C GLN A 69 5.12 42.33 11.30
N GLU A 70 5.82 42.05 12.39
CA GLU A 70 6.38 40.73 12.66
C GLU A 70 5.29 39.64 12.75
N LEU A 71 4.18 39.92 13.44
CA LEU A 71 3.04 39.00 13.51
C LEU A 71 2.41 38.75 12.14
N THR A 72 2.35 39.78 11.29
CA THR A 72 1.84 39.65 9.92
C THR A 72 2.77 38.81 9.06
N GLU A 73 4.08 39.04 9.15
CA GLU A 73 5.09 38.24 8.44
C GLU A 73 5.13 36.79 8.93
N GLN A 74 4.93 36.53 10.23
CA GLN A 74 4.78 35.18 10.77
C GLN A 74 3.51 34.49 10.26
N SER A 75 2.38 35.20 10.20
CA SER A 75 1.12 34.66 9.68
C SER A 75 1.24 34.26 8.20
N VAL A 76 1.94 35.06 7.39
CA VAL A 76 2.22 34.73 5.99
C VAL A 76 3.11 33.49 5.90
N LYS A 77 4.21 33.43 6.66
CA LYS A 77 5.12 32.26 6.67
C LYS A 77 4.43 30.98 7.13
N GLU A 78 3.56 31.05 8.13
CA GLU A 78 2.77 29.90 8.60
C GLU A 78 1.79 29.42 7.52
N SER A 79 1.15 30.37 6.82
CA SER A 79 0.23 30.05 5.72
C SER A 79 0.96 29.38 4.55
N ASP A 80 2.12 29.90 4.15
CA ASP A 80 2.96 29.31 3.11
C ASP A 80 3.43 27.89 3.53
N GLY A 81 3.84 27.73 4.79
CA GLY A 81 4.22 26.42 5.33
C GLY A 81 3.07 25.40 5.35
N MET A 82 1.83 25.85 5.51
CA MET A 82 0.64 24.99 5.39
C MET A 82 0.43 24.55 3.94
N VAL A 83 0.62 25.44 2.98
CA VAL A 83 0.51 25.12 1.55
C VAL A 83 1.57 24.09 1.14
N ASP A 84 2.82 24.28 1.55
CA ASP A 84 3.91 23.33 1.30
C ASP A 84 3.59 21.92 1.84
N GLN A 85 2.98 21.84 3.02
CA GLN A 85 2.55 20.57 3.60
C GLN A 85 1.42 19.93 2.80
N LEU A 86 0.46 20.73 2.34
CA LEU A 86 -0.67 20.25 1.55
C LEU A 86 -0.20 19.72 0.19
N GLU A 87 0.69 20.43 -0.50
CA GLU A 87 1.28 19.99 -1.76
C GLU A 87 2.09 18.70 -1.57
N ARG A 88 2.89 18.61 -0.49
CA ARG A 88 3.63 17.38 -0.17
C ARG A 88 2.72 16.22 0.19
N ALA A 89 1.62 16.49 0.90
CA ALA A 89 0.63 15.49 1.26
C ALA A 89 -0.11 14.98 0.01
N GLU A 90 -0.52 15.86 -0.89
CA GLU A 90 -1.19 15.53 -2.15
C GLU A 90 -0.34 14.59 -3.00
N VAL A 91 0.93 14.94 -3.25
CA VAL A 91 1.86 14.08 -4.00
C VAL A 91 2.00 12.69 -3.36
N SER A 92 1.95 12.60 -2.03
CA SER A 92 2.01 11.33 -1.32
C SER A 92 0.73 10.52 -1.46
N GLU A 93 -0.43 11.18 -1.45
CA GLU A 93 -1.73 10.56 -1.57
C GLU A 93 -1.98 10.07 -2.99
N GLU A 94 -1.64 10.86 -4.01
CA GLU A 94 -1.74 10.47 -5.41
C GLU A 94 -0.94 9.19 -5.68
N LYS A 95 0.33 9.15 -5.25
CA LYS A 95 1.17 7.96 -5.37
C LYS A 95 0.50 6.77 -4.67
N ARG A 96 0.04 6.94 -3.44
CA ARG A 96 -0.64 5.89 -2.67
C ARG A 96 -1.90 5.39 -3.38
N ALA A 97 -2.71 6.28 -3.94
CA ALA A 97 -3.93 5.93 -4.67
C ALA A 97 -3.60 5.17 -5.97
N VAL A 98 -2.65 5.66 -6.76
CA VAL A 98 -2.22 5.04 -8.02
C VAL A 98 -1.62 3.65 -7.77
N PHE A 99 -0.73 3.48 -6.79
CA PHE A 99 -0.14 2.17 -6.49
C PHE A 99 -1.17 1.16 -5.98
N ARG A 100 -2.19 1.62 -5.23
CA ARG A 100 -3.31 0.77 -4.81
C ARG A 100 -4.17 0.34 -5.99
N ALA A 101 -4.53 1.28 -6.86
CA ALA A 101 -5.27 0.99 -8.09
C ALA A 101 -4.48 0.02 -8.99
N LEU A 102 -3.19 0.26 -9.17
CA LEU A 102 -2.31 -0.60 -9.98
C LEU A 102 -2.22 -2.02 -9.41
N THR A 103 -2.15 -2.17 -8.09
CA THR A 103 -2.13 -3.50 -7.46
C THR A 103 -3.44 -4.24 -7.69
N ARG A 104 -4.59 -3.56 -7.59
CA ARG A 104 -5.91 -4.13 -7.90
C ARG A 104 -6.01 -4.53 -9.38
N LEU A 105 -5.65 -3.62 -10.28
CA LEU A 105 -5.65 -3.87 -11.72
C LEU A 105 -4.74 -5.03 -12.11
N ARG A 106 -3.57 -5.17 -11.48
CA ARG A 106 -2.68 -6.32 -11.71
C ARG A 106 -3.35 -7.63 -11.28
N GLY A 107 -4.01 -7.67 -10.13
CA GLY A 107 -4.75 -8.85 -9.68
C GLY A 107 -5.90 -9.22 -10.62
N GLU A 108 -6.69 -8.23 -11.05
CA GLU A 108 -7.78 -8.42 -12.01
C GLU A 108 -7.26 -8.88 -13.38
N ALA A 109 -6.20 -8.25 -13.89
CA ALA A 109 -5.61 -8.57 -15.18
C ALA A 109 -5.08 -10.01 -15.21
N ILE A 110 -4.29 -10.42 -14.21
CA ILE A 110 -3.76 -11.80 -14.11
C ILE A 110 -4.93 -12.80 -14.10
N THR A 111 -5.96 -12.54 -13.29
CA THR A 111 -7.15 -13.42 -13.24
C THR A 111 -7.86 -13.50 -14.59
N SER A 112 -7.99 -12.38 -15.30
CA SER A 112 -8.61 -12.34 -16.63
C SER A 112 -7.80 -13.13 -17.66
N PHE A 113 -6.47 -13.01 -17.64
CA PHE A 113 -5.59 -13.74 -18.54
C PHE A 113 -5.59 -15.24 -18.26
N ASP A 114 -5.59 -15.65 -16.99
CA ASP A 114 -5.70 -17.05 -16.58
C ASP A 114 -7.05 -17.65 -17.02
N GLY A 115 -8.14 -16.89 -16.92
CA GLY A 115 -9.45 -17.30 -17.41
C GLY A 115 -9.48 -17.53 -18.93
N ILE A 116 -8.89 -16.60 -19.69
CA ILE A 116 -8.79 -16.71 -21.16
C ILE A 116 -7.96 -17.94 -21.53
N ALA A 117 -6.78 -18.10 -20.95
CA ALA A 117 -5.88 -19.22 -21.22
C ALA A 117 -6.57 -20.56 -20.95
N ARG A 118 -7.28 -20.70 -19.82
CA ARG A 118 -8.01 -21.93 -19.49
C ARG A 118 -9.12 -22.24 -20.49
N SER A 119 -9.85 -21.23 -20.97
CA SER A 119 -10.87 -21.42 -22.01
C SER A 119 -10.25 -21.84 -23.34
N GLN A 120 -9.12 -21.23 -23.73
CA GLN A 120 -8.44 -21.54 -24.99
C GLN A 120 -7.90 -22.97 -24.98
N THR A 121 -7.27 -23.40 -23.89
CA THR A 121 -6.82 -24.80 -23.75
C THR A 121 -7.99 -25.78 -23.78
N GLY A 122 -9.11 -25.44 -23.12
CA GLY A 122 -10.33 -26.25 -23.16
C GLY A 122 -10.90 -26.38 -24.58
N ASN A 123 -10.93 -25.28 -25.34
CA ASN A 123 -11.40 -25.27 -26.73
C ASN A 123 -10.49 -26.12 -27.63
N ILE A 124 -9.18 -26.03 -27.46
CA ILE A 124 -8.21 -26.84 -28.22
C ILE A 124 -8.40 -28.34 -27.92
N ASP A 125 -8.57 -28.70 -26.65
CA ASP A 125 -8.80 -30.09 -26.24
C ASP A 125 -10.11 -30.64 -26.82
N GLN A 126 -11.21 -29.87 -26.76
CA GLN A 126 -12.48 -30.25 -27.38
C GLN A 126 -12.37 -30.40 -28.90
N TYR A 127 -11.68 -29.47 -29.56
CA TYR A 127 -11.48 -29.52 -31.01
C TYR A 127 -10.69 -30.77 -31.41
N SER A 128 -9.62 -31.09 -30.70
CA SER A 128 -8.80 -32.29 -30.93
C SER A 128 -9.60 -33.59 -30.78
N LYS A 129 -10.47 -33.67 -29.76
CA LYS A 129 -11.32 -34.85 -29.53
C LYS A 129 -12.28 -35.12 -30.69
N THR A 130 -12.82 -34.07 -31.28
CA THR A 130 -13.79 -34.15 -32.37
C THR A 130 -13.10 -34.34 -33.72
N ASN A 131 -12.00 -33.63 -33.97
CA ASN A 131 -11.29 -33.60 -35.24
C ASN A 131 -10.07 -34.51 -35.21
N LYS A 132 -10.30 -35.80 -35.41
CA LYS A 132 -9.22 -36.80 -35.47
C LYS A 132 -8.68 -36.89 -36.88
N TRP A 133 -7.43 -36.48 -37.08
CA TRP A 133 -6.75 -36.51 -38.39
C TRP A 133 -6.87 -37.88 -39.09
N ARG A 134 -6.71 -38.97 -38.32
CA ARG A 134 -6.81 -40.36 -38.80
C ARG A 134 -8.15 -40.73 -39.43
N GLN A 135 -9.25 -40.02 -39.12
CA GLN A 135 -10.55 -40.29 -39.74
C GLN A 135 -10.61 -39.76 -41.18
N THR A 136 -9.98 -38.61 -41.43
CA THR A 136 -9.90 -37.99 -42.75
C THR A 136 -8.70 -38.48 -43.58
N HIS A 137 -7.69 -39.04 -42.92
CA HIS A 137 -6.48 -39.56 -43.53
C HIS A 137 -6.26 -41.00 -43.05
N PRO A 138 -6.83 -41.99 -43.76
CA PRO A 138 -6.61 -43.40 -43.45
C PRO A 138 -5.13 -43.72 -43.50
N LEU A 139 -4.61 -44.36 -42.46
CA LEU A 139 -3.23 -44.81 -42.44
C LEU A 139 -3.17 -46.22 -43.01
N HIS A 140 -2.44 -46.38 -44.11
CA HIS A 140 -2.12 -47.68 -44.68
C HIS A 140 -0.96 -48.28 -43.87
N HIS A 141 -1.23 -49.39 -43.19
CA HIS A 141 -0.19 -50.13 -42.49
C HIS A 141 0.34 -51.20 -43.44
N LEU A 142 1.65 -51.24 -43.68
CA LEU A 142 2.30 -52.27 -44.50
C LEU A 142 1.93 -53.68 -44.01
N ALA A 143 1.80 -53.85 -42.69
CA ALA A 143 1.34 -55.10 -42.07
C ALA A 143 -0.05 -55.57 -42.54
N ASN A 144 -0.94 -54.66 -42.95
CA ASN A 144 -2.25 -55.01 -43.52
C ASN A 144 -2.17 -55.32 -45.02
N GLU A 145 -1.19 -54.76 -45.72
CA GLU A 145 -0.99 -54.95 -47.17
C GLU A 145 -0.15 -56.20 -47.48
N GLU A 146 0.76 -56.56 -46.58
CA GLU A 146 1.62 -57.75 -46.60
C GLU A 146 1.08 -58.89 -45.72
N ALA A 147 -0.17 -58.81 -45.26
CA ALA A 147 -0.76 -59.86 -44.44
C ALA A 147 -0.92 -61.19 -45.21
N ASP A 148 -1.17 -61.11 -46.52
CA ASP A 148 -1.32 -62.27 -47.39
C ASP A 148 0.03 -62.69 -47.98
N VAL A 149 0.73 -63.55 -47.23
CA VAL A 149 2.05 -64.11 -47.61
C VAL A 149 2.02 -64.76 -48.99
N SER A 150 0.91 -65.38 -49.40
CA SER A 150 0.83 -66.04 -50.71
C SER A 150 0.95 -65.05 -51.87
N LYS A 151 0.38 -63.84 -51.71
CA LYS A 151 0.31 -62.83 -52.76
C LYS A 151 1.61 -62.03 -52.93
N TRP A 152 2.36 -61.78 -51.85
CA TRP A 152 3.58 -60.96 -51.92
C TRP A 152 4.88 -61.79 -51.89
N ALA A 153 4.87 -62.99 -51.30
CA ALA A 153 6.08 -63.83 -51.25
C ALA A 153 6.32 -64.59 -52.56
N PHE A 154 5.26 -64.95 -53.30
CA PHE A 154 5.35 -65.67 -54.57
C PHE A 154 4.40 -65.08 -55.62
N PRO A 155 4.79 -64.00 -56.33
CA PRO A 155 3.98 -63.48 -57.43
C PRO A 155 3.90 -64.51 -58.57
N ASP A 156 2.71 -64.82 -59.07
CA ASP A 156 2.46 -65.76 -60.19
C ASP A 156 3.24 -65.44 -61.49
N ALA A 157 3.88 -64.26 -61.58
CA ALA A 157 4.71 -63.83 -62.70
C ALA A 157 6.21 -64.12 -62.53
N ALA A 158 6.64 -64.79 -61.46
CA ALA A 158 8.05 -65.10 -61.20
C ALA A 158 8.54 -66.40 -61.89
N ASP A 159 7.64 -67.19 -62.49
CA ASP A 159 7.96 -68.40 -63.24
C ASP A 159 7.92 -68.13 -64.77
N PHE A 160 8.97 -67.47 -65.29
CA PHE A 160 9.41 -67.56 -66.69
C PHE A 160 10.93 -67.48 -66.80
#